data_AF-A0A972IGU7-F1
#
_entry.id   AF-A0A972IGU7-F1
#
_cell.length_a   1.000
_cell.length_b   1.000
_cell.length_c   1.000
_cell.angle_alpha   90.00
_cell.angle_beta   90.00
_cell.angle_gamma   90.00
#
_symmetry.space_group_name_H-M   'P 1'
#
loop_
_entity.id
_entity.type
_entity.pdbx_description
1 polymer ?
#
loop_
_entity_poly.entity_id
_entity_poly.type
_entity_poly.pdbx_seq_one_letter_code
_entity_poly.pdbx_strand_id
1 'polypeptide(L)'
;GESSVDTVLDISDGEGACFTLSGGTEVVIRNFRMIGFMGFDERDKAGYINTRGSTYIWGFGLKHCNAVSISGTERVLVENCHASRMSGECFVSGGPSRGSAKPGRSYSQWITYQRCAVTDSARNAFNDVMCGTENTSVLQCRIVDVGGCAWEGASRFVKFVGNYVRNSGTVAMGNLGPSNRDQTYPDLGAGQHIIADNVFEQNTPYGGCAIRSASGATQVIIRNNLFINFGSSAVEASGATDPRHYPSGNTTIAGNIFDMTCVGRKSAARTAINASANDTLVSDNQVYVRGPADPAVTGIRLREPARNVNVHDNLIHNCGLGLTTARGESRVAEVVDERTFLRSASPSGLPLEWIQPQTCRGWRLAWLDAGGRPSGAPSVVESFDPETLRFRLTGPRPMKPGDRFEVIAPSVNWTVHDNIITGCRRPLVLDSYGSETTLVKNNIVARGEAVEAKVAVELRGRFDLVGNQISGFDEQDAAALALWPDRFGKPCGNLYRANVFQRCFQAVAENAPGLWAASTAENNEFIECGGVPAAGP
;
A
#
# COMPACT_ATOMS: atom_id res chain seq x y z
N GLY A 1 -12.14 36.92 6.00
CA GLY A 1 -12.98 37.87 5.27
C GLY A 1 -14.39 37.87 5.77
N GLU A 2 -15.23 38.67 5.13
CA GLU A 2 -16.68 38.70 5.31
C GLU A 2 -17.31 37.40 4.78
N SER A 3 -16.84 36.94 3.63
CA SER A 3 -17.35 35.78 2.90
C SER A 3 -16.23 35.14 2.08
N SER A 4 -16.20 33.80 1.99
CA SER A 4 -15.24 33.09 1.13
C SER A 4 -15.56 33.22 -0.37
N VAL A 5 -16.68 33.83 -0.72
CA VAL A 5 -17.03 34.18 -2.10
C VAL A 5 -16.44 35.54 -2.48
N ASP A 6 -16.57 36.51 -1.58
CA ASP A 6 -16.32 37.92 -1.90
C ASP A 6 -14.97 38.43 -1.41
N THR A 7 -14.37 37.77 -0.40
CA THR A 7 -13.04 38.14 0.09
C THR A 7 -11.96 37.36 -0.66
N VAL A 8 -11.40 37.97 -1.70
CA VAL A 8 -10.41 37.35 -2.58
C VAL A 8 -9.01 37.92 -2.31
N LEU A 9 -8.03 37.02 -2.18
CA LEU A 9 -6.61 37.31 -2.30
C LEU A 9 -6.10 36.66 -3.59
N ASP A 10 -5.76 37.48 -4.57
CA ASP A 10 -5.29 37.03 -5.87
C ASP A 10 -3.79 37.33 -6.01
N ILE A 11 -3.01 36.26 -6.16
CA ILE A 11 -1.56 36.31 -6.38
C ILE A 11 -1.18 35.65 -7.71
N SER A 12 -2.07 35.65 -8.71
CA SER A 12 -1.82 35.08 -10.05
C SER A 12 -0.56 35.66 -10.73
N ASP A 13 -0.30 36.95 -10.51
CA ASP A 13 0.91 37.62 -11.01
C ASP A 13 2.05 37.63 -9.97
N GLY A 14 1.78 37.20 -8.73
CA GLY A 14 2.71 37.21 -7.61
C GLY A 14 3.52 35.92 -7.42
N GLU A 15 4.35 35.95 -6.38
CA GLU A 15 5.13 34.81 -5.87
C GLU A 15 4.99 34.77 -4.34
N GLY A 16 5.02 33.57 -3.76
CA GLY A 16 4.93 33.33 -2.32
C GLY A 16 3.53 32.92 -1.84
N ALA A 17 3.28 33.08 -0.54
CA ALA A 17 2.04 32.68 0.10
C ALA A 17 1.06 33.86 0.24
N CYS A 18 -0.25 33.61 0.14
CA CYS A 18 -1.24 34.62 0.54
C CYS A 18 -1.12 34.96 2.05
N PHE A 19 -0.87 33.96 2.89
CA PHE A 19 -0.58 34.13 4.31
C PHE A 19 0.69 33.37 4.73
N THR A 20 1.54 34.01 5.52
CA THR A 20 2.68 33.36 6.19
C THR A 20 2.57 33.53 7.69
N LEU A 21 2.50 32.42 8.42
CA LEU A 21 2.43 32.37 9.89
C LEU A 21 3.76 31.83 10.43
N SER A 22 4.41 32.58 11.32
CA SER A 22 5.73 32.22 11.84
C SER A 22 5.84 32.51 13.33
N GLY A 23 6.19 31.49 14.13
CA GLY A 23 6.48 31.63 15.56
C GLY A 23 5.30 32.12 16.42
N GLY A 24 4.07 32.00 15.93
CA GLY A 24 2.86 32.44 16.63
C GLY A 24 2.29 31.36 17.55
N THR A 25 1.16 31.67 18.20
CA THR A 25 0.60 30.82 19.26
C THR A 25 -0.87 30.46 19.05
N GLU A 26 -1.67 31.36 18.49
CA GLU A 26 -3.08 31.13 18.21
C GLU A 26 -3.49 32.03 17.04
N VAL A 27 -3.91 31.43 15.94
CA VAL A 27 -4.23 32.16 14.71
C VAL A 27 -5.48 31.56 14.06
N VAL A 28 -6.40 32.42 13.64
CA VAL A 28 -7.58 32.03 12.88
C VAL A 28 -7.60 32.74 11.54
N ILE A 29 -7.60 31.97 10.44
CA ILE A 29 -7.83 32.45 9.08
C ILE A 29 -9.16 31.89 8.62
N ARG A 30 -10.12 32.76 8.29
CA ARG A 30 -11.45 32.31 7.86
C ARG A 30 -12.05 33.10 6.73
N ASN A 31 -12.88 32.44 5.93
CA ASN A 31 -13.69 33.06 4.87
C ASN A 31 -12.83 33.83 3.85
N PHE A 32 -11.93 33.13 3.17
CA PHE A 32 -11.10 33.68 2.10
C PHE A 32 -11.11 32.80 0.86
N ARG A 33 -11.10 33.43 -0.31
CA ARG A 33 -10.70 32.80 -1.57
C ARG A 33 -9.27 33.21 -1.90
N MET A 34 -8.43 32.25 -2.25
CA MET A 34 -7.01 32.46 -2.55
C MET A 34 -6.71 31.90 -3.94
N ILE A 35 -6.12 32.72 -4.81
CA ILE A 35 -5.94 32.37 -6.23
C ILE A 35 -4.46 32.51 -6.60
N GLY A 36 -3.88 31.43 -7.12
CA GLY A 36 -2.56 31.41 -7.75
C GLY A 36 -2.66 31.35 -9.27
N PHE A 37 -1.58 30.96 -9.94
CA PHE A 37 -1.49 30.99 -11.41
C PHE A 37 -1.54 29.64 -12.14
N MET A 38 -1.22 28.52 -11.49
CA MET A 38 -1.00 27.23 -12.16
C MET A 38 -2.03 26.16 -11.77
N GLY A 39 -2.76 25.67 -12.77
CA GLY A 39 -3.85 24.71 -12.59
C GLY A 39 -3.46 23.24 -12.72
N PHE A 40 -4.45 22.37 -12.63
CA PHE A 40 -4.32 20.91 -12.72
C PHE A 40 -3.78 20.43 -14.06
N ASP A 41 -4.20 21.08 -15.15
CA ASP A 41 -3.76 20.74 -16.51
C ASP A 41 -2.27 21.01 -16.72
N GLU A 42 -1.67 21.84 -15.88
CA GLU A 42 -0.26 22.21 -15.92
C GLU A 42 0.58 21.46 -14.87
N ARG A 43 -0.01 20.53 -14.11
CA ARG A 43 0.64 19.81 -12.99
C ARG A 43 1.99 19.21 -13.32
N ASP A 44 2.17 18.71 -14.54
CA ASP A 44 3.43 18.07 -14.94
C ASP A 44 4.56 19.10 -15.06
N LYS A 45 4.25 20.38 -15.35
CA LYS A 45 5.20 21.49 -15.32
C LYS A 45 5.60 21.86 -13.90
N ALA A 46 4.74 21.63 -12.91
CA ALA A 46 5.05 21.87 -11.50
C ALA A 46 5.83 20.71 -10.87
N GLY A 47 5.81 19.54 -11.49
CA GLY A 47 6.39 18.31 -10.98
C GLY A 47 7.92 18.23 -11.07
N TYR A 48 8.41 17.00 -11.00
CA TYR A 48 9.83 16.68 -11.06
C TYR A 48 10.37 16.90 -12.49
N ILE A 49 11.40 17.73 -12.64
CA ILE A 49 12.06 18.02 -13.92
C ILE A 49 13.51 17.54 -13.84
N ASN A 50 13.86 16.56 -14.67
CA ASN A 50 15.24 16.11 -14.83
C ASN A 50 16.10 17.24 -15.43
N THR A 51 17.24 17.51 -14.80
CA THR A 51 18.25 18.42 -15.36
C THR A 51 19.47 17.63 -15.83
N ARG A 52 20.18 18.14 -16.84
CA ARG A 52 21.41 17.50 -17.32
C ARG A 52 22.58 17.93 -16.44
N GLY A 53 23.26 16.97 -15.81
CA GLY A 53 24.49 17.23 -15.04
C GLY A 53 24.29 17.74 -13.62
N SER A 54 23.06 17.74 -13.10
CA SER A 54 22.75 18.06 -11.70
C SER A 54 21.64 17.15 -11.18
N THR A 55 21.25 17.36 -9.92
CA THR A 55 19.99 16.85 -9.40
C THR A 55 18.81 17.47 -10.14
N TYR A 56 17.65 16.85 -10.03
CA TYR A 56 16.39 17.40 -10.55
C TYR A 56 16.01 18.72 -9.89
N ILE A 57 15.09 19.45 -10.52
CA ILE A 57 14.38 20.58 -9.90
C ILE A 57 12.89 20.26 -9.77
N TRP A 58 12.24 20.88 -8.79
CA TRP A 58 10.79 20.95 -8.74
C TRP A 58 10.32 22.14 -9.57
N GLY A 59 9.49 21.90 -10.58
CA GLY A 59 9.06 22.94 -11.50
C GLY A 59 8.25 24.06 -10.82
N PHE A 60 7.50 23.75 -9.76
CA PHE A 60 6.84 24.77 -8.96
C PHE A 60 7.81 25.74 -8.26
N GLY A 61 9.06 25.32 -8.05
CA GLY A 61 10.10 26.16 -7.45
C GLY A 61 10.58 27.30 -8.36
N LEU A 62 10.22 27.28 -9.65
CA LEU A 62 10.57 28.34 -10.60
C LEU A 62 9.67 29.57 -10.50
N LYS A 63 8.42 29.38 -10.07
CA LYS A 63 7.49 30.45 -9.67
C LYS A 63 6.53 29.85 -8.64
N HIS A 64 6.86 30.04 -7.36
CA HIS A 64 6.13 29.43 -6.27
C HIS A 64 4.91 30.26 -5.86
N CYS A 65 3.75 29.63 -5.72
CA CYS A 65 2.61 30.23 -5.06
C CYS A 65 1.82 29.21 -4.24
N ASN A 66 1.34 29.63 -3.08
CA ASN A 66 0.52 28.83 -2.19
C ASN A 66 -0.46 29.70 -1.36
N ALA A 67 -1.42 29.06 -0.70
CA ALA A 67 -2.44 29.75 0.08
C ALA A 67 -1.90 30.16 1.46
N VAL A 68 -1.41 29.18 2.24
CA VAL A 68 -0.96 29.41 3.61
C VAL A 68 0.33 28.64 3.88
N SER A 69 1.33 29.34 4.39
CA SER A 69 2.56 28.76 4.94
C SER A 69 2.58 28.90 6.46
N ILE A 70 2.79 27.80 7.18
CA ILE A 70 2.83 27.75 8.64
C ILE A 70 4.21 27.25 9.09
N SER A 71 4.87 27.96 10.01
CA SER A 71 6.12 27.53 10.61
C SER A 71 6.23 27.87 12.09
N GLY A 72 6.46 26.87 12.93
CA GLY A 72 6.62 27.03 14.38
C GLY A 72 5.45 27.74 15.06
N THR A 73 4.25 27.68 14.47
CA THR A 73 3.04 28.35 14.96
C THR A 73 2.08 27.32 15.52
N GLU A 74 1.59 27.57 16.74
CA GLU A 74 0.65 26.67 17.42
C GLU A 74 -0.81 27.07 17.16
N ARG A 75 -1.74 26.14 17.36
CA ARG A 75 -3.20 26.37 17.40
C ARG A 75 -3.70 27.23 16.25
N VAL A 76 -3.44 26.75 15.03
CA VAL A 76 -3.89 27.42 13.81
C VAL A 76 -5.21 26.82 13.37
N LEU A 77 -6.23 27.66 13.18
CA LEU A 77 -7.47 27.29 12.52
C LEU A 77 -7.55 27.99 11.16
N VAL A 78 -7.62 27.20 10.09
CA VAL A 78 -7.97 27.66 8.74
C VAL A 78 -9.35 27.12 8.42
N GLU A 79 -10.36 27.99 8.39
CA GLU A 79 -11.76 27.59 8.29
C GLU A 79 -12.44 28.24 7.09
N ASN A 80 -13.16 27.45 6.28
CA ASN A 80 -13.92 27.96 5.14
C ASN A 80 -13.06 28.82 4.19
N CYS A 81 -11.87 28.33 3.89
CA CYS A 81 -10.91 28.94 2.99
C CYS A 81 -10.78 28.10 1.72
N HIS A 82 -10.84 28.74 0.56
CA HIS A 82 -10.84 28.06 -0.73
C HIS A 82 -9.68 28.54 -1.59
N ALA A 83 -8.87 27.61 -2.06
CA ALA A 83 -7.70 27.90 -2.85
C ALA A 83 -7.78 27.25 -4.22
N SER A 84 -7.27 27.94 -5.23
CA SER A 84 -7.19 27.41 -6.59
C SER A 84 -5.95 27.88 -7.32
N ARG A 85 -5.53 27.11 -8.32
CA ARG A 85 -4.41 27.43 -9.20
C ARG A 85 -3.09 27.62 -8.46
N MET A 86 -2.87 26.88 -7.37
CA MET A 86 -1.61 26.95 -6.64
C MET A 86 -0.54 26.09 -7.33
N SER A 87 0.62 26.69 -7.61
CA SER A 87 1.74 25.99 -8.22
C SER A 87 2.45 25.09 -7.21
N GLY A 88 2.55 25.53 -5.96
CA GLY A 88 3.19 24.80 -4.85
C GLY A 88 2.19 24.08 -3.95
N GLU A 89 2.67 23.69 -2.77
CA GLU A 89 1.88 23.04 -1.73
C GLU A 89 0.89 24.04 -1.13
N CYS A 90 -0.39 23.87 -1.44
CA CYS A 90 -1.40 24.89 -1.24
C CYS A 90 -1.54 25.33 0.24
N PHE A 91 -1.79 24.38 1.14
CA PHE A 91 -1.73 24.60 2.57
C PHE A 91 -0.56 23.80 3.14
N VAL A 92 0.49 24.50 3.58
CA VAL A 92 1.74 23.86 4.00
C VAL A 92 2.12 24.24 5.43
N SER A 93 2.53 23.23 6.20
CA SER A 93 3.22 23.40 7.46
C SER A 93 4.63 22.81 7.41
N GLY A 94 5.59 23.54 7.96
CA GLY A 94 6.95 23.07 8.18
C GLY A 94 7.52 23.63 9.48
N GLY A 95 8.81 23.40 9.71
CA GLY A 95 9.53 23.97 10.86
C GLY A 95 10.14 22.91 11.78
N PRO A 96 10.71 23.34 12.92
CA PRO A 96 11.32 22.43 13.87
C PRO A 96 10.28 21.46 14.43
N SER A 97 10.74 20.28 14.84
CA SER A 97 9.96 19.26 15.55
C SER A 97 10.13 19.38 17.05
N ARG A 98 9.32 18.67 17.83
CA ARG A 98 9.60 18.43 19.26
C ARG A 98 11.04 17.98 19.53
N GLY A 99 11.62 17.16 18.66
CA GLY A 99 12.99 16.64 18.79
C GLY A 99 14.09 17.61 18.35
N SER A 100 13.75 18.72 17.69
CA SER A 100 14.71 19.69 17.14
C SER A 100 14.43 21.15 17.53
N ALA A 101 13.31 21.41 18.20
CA ALA A 101 12.97 22.71 18.74
C ALA A 101 13.95 23.09 19.86
N LYS A 102 14.49 24.31 19.79
CA LYS A 102 15.35 24.84 20.85
C LYS A 102 14.53 25.09 22.12
N PRO A 103 15.12 25.00 23.32
CA PRO A 103 14.45 25.38 24.55
C PRO A 103 13.79 26.77 24.45
N GLY A 104 12.52 26.86 24.84
CA GLY A 104 11.73 28.10 24.75
C GLY A 104 11.25 28.49 23.35
N ARG A 105 11.42 27.64 22.33
CA ARG A 105 10.84 27.83 20.99
C ARG A 105 9.70 26.84 20.75
N SER A 106 8.58 27.35 20.25
CA SER A 106 7.47 26.53 19.79
C SER A 106 7.82 25.75 18.51
N TYR A 107 7.10 24.65 18.30
CA TYR A 107 7.01 23.94 17.02
C TYR A 107 5.55 23.96 16.54
N SER A 108 5.32 23.65 15.27
CA SER A 108 3.97 23.62 14.71
C SER A 108 3.17 22.48 15.35
N GLN A 109 2.07 22.82 16.04
CA GLN A 109 1.17 21.84 16.63
C GLN A 109 -0.27 22.35 16.63
N TRP A 110 -1.23 21.43 16.55
CA TRP A 110 -2.66 21.73 16.57
C TRP A 110 -3.12 22.60 15.40
N ILE A 111 -2.82 22.17 14.17
CA ILE A 111 -3.29 22.84 12.95
C ILE A 111 -4.59 22.18 12.50
N THR A 112 -5.64 22.97 12.28
CA THR A 112 -6.93 22.49 11.77
C THR A 112 -7.29 23.21 10.48
N TYR A 113 -7.47 22.45 9.42
CA TYR A 113 -8.10 22.87 8.17
C TYR A 113 -9.53 22.34 8.17
N GLN A 114 -10.52 23.23 8.21
CA GLN A 114 -11.93 22.85 8.34
C GLN A 114 -12.78 23.47 7.24
N ARG A 115 -13.52 22.61 6.51
CA ARG A 115 -14.41 23.04 5.41
C ARG A 115 -13.69 23.88 4.34
N CYS A 116 -12.40 23.60 4.14
CA CYS A 116 -11.60 24.25 3.10
C CYS A 116 -11.80 23.58 1.75
N ALA A 117 -11.42 24.25 0.66
CA ALA A 117 -11.38 23.63 -0.65
C ALA A 117 -10.05 23.89 -1.34
N VAL A 118 -9.53 22.88 -2.05
CA VAL A 118 -8.43 23.03 -3.01
C VAL A 118 -8.91 22.48 -4.34
N THR A 119 -8.94 23.35 -5.34
CA THR A 119 -9.43 23.00 -6.67
C THR A 119 -8.49 23.46 -7.76
N ASP A 120 -8.37 22.70 -8.85
CA ASP A 120 -7.59 23.09 -10.04
C ASP A 120 -6.19 23.59 -9.65
N SER A 121 -5.40 22.75 -8.99
CA SER A 121 -4.07 23.12 -8.49
C SER A 121 -3.01 22.12 -8.94
N ALA A 122 -1.81 22.62 -9.19
CA ALA A 122 -0.76 21.85 -9.84
C ALA A 122 -0.08 20.85 -8.88
N ARG A 123 0.03 21.19 -7.59
CA ARG A 123 0.73 20.39 -6.56
C ARG A 123 -0.16 20.15 -5.34
N ASN A 124 0.44 19.80 -4.20
CA ASN A 124 -0.27 19.21 -3.07
C ASN A 124 -1.37 20.14 -2.52
N ALA A 125 -2.48 19.57 -2.07
CA ALA A 125 -3.52 20.33 -1.40
C ALA A 125 -3.12 20.69 0.04
N PHE A 126 -2.66 19.68 0.79
CA PHE A 126 -2.20 19.82 2.16
C PHE A 126 -0.86 19.12 2.31
N ASN A 127 0.13 19.75 2.95
CA ASN A 127 1.43 19.16 3.20
C ASN A 127 1.98 19.54 4.59
N ASP A 128 2.46 18.55 5.32
CA ASP A 128 3.37 18.75 6.43
C ASP A 128 4.76 18.21 6.07
N VAL A 129 5.69 19.12 5.78
CA VAL A 129 6.98 18.80 5.12
C VAL A 129 7.93 17.98 6.00
N MET A 130 7.74 18.01 7.33
CA MET A 130 8.66 17.41 8.31
C MET A 130 7.88 16.57 9.32
N CYS A 131 8.52 15.59 9.97
CA CYS A 131 7.94 14.86 11.11
C CYS A 131 7.64 15.73 12.35
N GLY A 132 7.93 17.03 12.26
CA GLY A 132 7.84 17.98 13.35
C GLY A 132 6.48 18.60 13.61
N THR A 133 5.57 18.60 12.62
CA THR A 133 4.21 19.06 12.87
C THR A 133 3.42 17.96 13.59
N GLU A 134 2.72 18.32 14.66
CA GLU A 134 1.92 17.36 15.43
C GLU A 134 0.44 17.75 15.50
N ASN A 135 -0.44 16.75 15.45
CA ASN A 135 -1.88 16.90 15.61
C ASN A 135 -2.53 17.84 14.57
N THR A 136 -2.15 17.64 13.30
CA THR A 136 -2.80 18.28 12.14
C THR A 136 -4.13 17.59 11.82
N SER A 137 -5.19 18.36 11.57
CA SER A 137 -6.51 17.87 11.19
C SER A 137 -6.98 18.50 9.88
N VAL A 138 -7.25 17.69 8.86
CA VAL A 138 -7.90 18.07 7.61
C VAL A 138 -9.32 17.50 7.61
N LEU A 139 -10.30 18.38 7.83
CA LEU A 139 -11.67 18.00 8.18
C LEU A 139 -12.68 18.59 7.20
N GLN A 140 -13.52 17.74 6.62
CA GLN A 140 -14.67 18.16 5.81
C GLN A 140 -14.28 19.03 4.62
N CYS A 141 -13.09 18.83 4.07
CA CYS A 141 -12.55 19.59 2.95
C CYS A 141 -12.95 18.98 1.61
N ARG A 142 -12.92 19.81 0.56
CA ARG A 142 -13.14 19.43 -0.83
C ARG A 142 -11.85 19.55 -1.63
N ILE A 143 -11.34 18.45 -2.17
CA ILE A 143 -10.07 18.39 -2.90
C ILE A 143 -10.35 17.82 -4.28
N VAL A 144 -10.24 18.65 -5.32
CA VAL A 144 -10.69 18.30 -6.67
C VAL A 144 -9.70 18.78 -7.72
N ASP A 145 -9.27 17.90 -8.61
CA ASP A 145 -8.33 18.24 -9.68
C ASP A 145 -7.04 18.84 -9.09
N VAL A 146 -6.36 18.03 -8.26
CA VAL A 146 -5.10 18.39 -7.58
C VAL A 146 -3.98 17.50 -8.10
N GLY A 147 -2.99 18.12 -8.75
CA GLY A 147 -1.94 17.40 -9.48
C GLY A 147 -0.90 16.73 -8.59
N GLY A 148 -0.73 17.22 -7.36
CA GLY A 148 0.08 16.57 -6.32
C GLY A 148 -0.78 15.74 -5.35
N CYS A 149 -0.23 15.45 -4.18
CA CYS A 149 -0.92 14.74 -3.12
C CYS A 149 -2.16 15.50 -2.60
N ALA A 150 -3.26 14.80 -2.33
CA ALA A 150 -4.35 15.36 -1.53
C ALA A 150 -3.90 15.66 -0.10
N TRP A 151 -3.00 14.83 0.43
CA TRP A 151 -2.29 15.03 1.69
C TRP A 151 -0.90 14.39 1.59
N GLU A 152 0.13 15.05 2.10
CA GLU A 152 1.45 14.45 2.29
C GLU A 152 2.00 14.84 3.66
N GLY A 153 2.59 13.89 4.39
CA GLY A 153 3.35 14.25 5.59
C GLY A 153 3.90 13.08 6.40
N ALA A 154 5.00 13.38 7.10
CA ALA A 154 5.64 12.51 8.10
C ALA A 154 5.15 12.76 9.53
N SER A 155 4.18 13.66 9.69
CA SER A 155 3.63 14.14 10.96
C SER A 155 3.04 13.04 11.85
N ARG A 156 2.83 13.40 13.12
CA ARG A 156 2.19 12.56 14.14
C ARG A 156 0.76 13.03 14.42
N PHE A 157 -0.09 12.07 14.78
CA PHE A 157 -1.47 12.29 15.23
C PHE A 157 -2.36 13.00 14.19
N VAL A 158 -2.12 12.74 12.92
CA VAL A 158 -2.84 13.42 11.83
C VAL A 158 -4.24 12.82 11.66
N LYS A 159 -5.23 13.67 11.41
CA LYS A 159 -6.59 13.29 11.05
C LYS A 159 -6.91 13.80 9.66
N PHE A 160 -7.25 12.91 8.74
CA PHE A 160 -7.81 13.25 7.44
C PHE A 160 -9.21 12.65 7.37
N VAL A 161 -10.22 13.44 7.75
CA VAL A 161 -11.55 12.92 8.07
C VAL A 161 -12.68 13.67 7.37
N GLY A 162 -13.63 12.93 6.80
CA GLY A 162 -14.86 13.51 6.24
C GLY A 162 -14.65 14.29 4.94
N ASN A 163 -13.52 14.10 4.25
CA ASN A 163 -13.18 14.86 3.04
C ASN A 163 -13.76 14.22 1.78
N TYR A 164 -13.95 15.04 0.75
CA TYR A 164 -14.25 14.58 -0.60
C TYR A 164 -13.04 14.82 -1.51
N VAL A 165 -12.54 13.76 -2.14
CA VAL A 165 -11.34 13.76 -2.98
C VAL A 165 -11.69 13.21 -4.36
N ARG A 166 -11.53 14.02 -5.41
CA ARG A 166 -11.74 13.59 -6.80
C ARG A 166 -10.56 13.98 -7.69
N ASN A 167 -10.12 13.05 -8.54
CA ASN A 167 -9.06 13.29 -9.53
C ASN A 167 -7.84 14.01 -8.92
N SER A 168 -7.38 13.50 -7.77
CA SER A 168 -6.35 14.13 -6.96
C SER A 168 -5.34 13.08 -6.51
N GLY A 169 -4.09 13.47 -6.29
CA GLY A 169 -3.04 12.54 -5.90
C GLY A 169 -3.24 11.92 -4.52
N THR A 170 -2.31 11.05 -4.16
CA THR A 170 -2.34 10.24 -2.94
C THR A 170 -2.52 11.05 -1.65
N VAL A 171 -3.24 10.48 -0.68
CA VAL A 171 -3.11 10.76 0.76
C VAL A 171 -1.93 9.91 1.25
N ALA A 172 -0.76 10.53 1.32
CA ALA A 172 0.53 9.89 1.56
C ALA A 172 0.99 10.12 3.00
N MET A 173 1.08 9.04 3.76
CA MET A 173 1.59 9.02 5.12
C MET A 173 3.01 8.48 5.13
N GLY A 174 3.88 9.14 5.88
CA GLY A 174 5.30 8.81 5.98
C GLY A 174 6.15 9.79 5.17
N ASN A 175 6.87 9.33 4.14
CA ASN A 175 7.92 10.12 3.48
C ASN A 175 9.04 10.54 4.47
N LEU A 176 9.39 9.63 5.38
CA LEU A 176 10.37 9.83 6.43
C LEU A 176 11.81 9.63 5.91
N GLY A 177 12.27 10.55 5.08
CA GLY A 177 13.64 10.60 4.59
C GLY A 177 14.60 11.32 5.54
N PRO A 178 15.90 11.41 5.19
CA PRO A 178 16.90 12.11 5.99
C PRO A 178 16.55 13.58 6.25
N SER A 179 15.86 14.22 5.30
CA SER A 179 15.41 15.61 5.43
C SER A 179 14.20 15.78 6.35
N ASN A 180 13.40 14.72 6.56
CA ASN A 180 12.09 14.84 7.19
C ASN A 180 12.02 14.16 8.56
N ARG A 181 13.05 13.39 8.94
CA ARG A 181 13.13 12.67 10.23
C ARG A 181 13.87 13.47 11.30
N ASP A 182 13.58 13.19 12.56
CA ASP A 182 14.34 13.66 13.71
C ASP A 182 14.82 12.50 14.60
N GLN A 183 15.60 12.82 15.63
CA GLN A 183 16.19 11.83 16.53
C GLN A 183 15.15 11.07 17.39
N THR A 184 13.91 11.56 17.45
CA THR A 184 12.85 10.94 18.27
C THR A 184 12.11 9.83 17.54
N TYR A 185 12.34 9.66 16.23
CA TYR A 185 11.65 8.65 15.44
C TYR A 185 11.75 7.22 15.99
N PRO A 186 12.92 6.69 16.40
CA PRO A 186 13.01 5.33 16.93
C PRO A 186 12.11 5.09 18.14
N ASP A 187 11.89 6.11 18.96
CA ASP A 187 11.13 6.01 20.21
C ASP A 187 9.63 6.33 20.01
N LEU A 188 9.32 7.30 19.15
CA LEU A 188 7.97 7.87 19.00
C LEU A 188 7.23 7.43 17.73
N GLY A 189 7.94 6.84 16.76
CA GLY A 189 7.43 6.62 15.42
C GLY A 189 7.19 7.92 14.66
N ALA A 190 6.60 7.79 13.46
CA ALA A 190 6.20 8.89 12.59
C ALA A 190 5.13 8.41 11.60
N GLY A 191 4.55 9.32 10.84
CA GLY A 191 3.50 8.99 9.87
C GLY A 191 2.24 8.41 10.53
N GLN A 192 1.92 8.82 11.76
CA GLN A 192 0.76 8.34 12.52
C GLN A 192 -0.51 9.06 12.09
N HIS A 193 -1.42 8.34 11.43
CA HIS A 193 -2.58 8.93 10.77
C HIS A 193 -3.86 8.15 11.01
N ILE A 194 -4.97 8.90 11.06
CA ILE A 194 -6.33 8.39 10.95
C ILE A 194 -6.92 8.94 9.65
N ILE A 195 -7.20 8.07 8.70
CA ILE A 195 -7.87 8.38 7.43
C ILE A 195 -9.27 7.78 7.48
N ALA A 196 -10.29 8.59 7.74
CA ALA A 196 -11.63 8.09 8.02
C ALA A 196 -12.77 8.85 7.36
N ASP A 197 -13.84 8.14 7.03
CA ASP A 197 -15.11 8.72 6.58
C ASP A 197 -14.97 9.63 5.35
N ASN A 198 -13.95 9.40 4.51
CA ASN A 198 -13.73 10.16 3.28
C ASN A 198 -14.40 9.51 2.07
N VAL A 199 -14.65 10.30 1.04
CA VAL A 199 -15.07 9.84 -0.28
C VAL A 199 -13.95 10.08 -1.29
N PHE A 200 -13.51 9.03 -1.97
CA PHE A 200 -12.55 9.07 -3.07
C PHE A 200 -13.25 8.71 -4.37
N GLU A 201 -13.11 9.53 -5.40
CA GLU A 201 -13.81 9.34 -6.67
C GLU A 201 -12.86 9.44 -7.88
N GLN A 202 -13.13 8.61 -8.89
CA GLN A 202 -12.40 8.55 -10.15
C GLN A 202 -10.97 8.06 -9.97
N ASN A 203 -9.98 8.95 -10.04
CA ASN A 203 -8.59 8.58 -10.32
C ASN A 203 -7.59 9.23 -9.37
N THR A 204 -6.42 8.61 -9.30
CA THR A 204 -5.23 9.16 -8.66
C THR A 204 -4.17 9.49 -9.72
N PRO A 205 -4.02 10.77 -10.14
CA PRO A 205 -3.04 11.18 -11.15
C PRO A 205 -1.59 11.17 -10.63
N TYR A 206 -1.37 11.23 -9.32
CA TYR A 206 -0.04 11.28 -8.71
C TYR A 206 0.09 10.30 -7.54
N GLY A 207 1.24 9.64 -7.43
CA GLY A 207 1.56 8.70 -6.35
C GLY A 207 1.10 7.26 -6.59
N GLY A 208 0.08 7.01 -7.43
CA GLY A 208 -0.27 5.69 -7.96
C GLY A 208 -1.33 4.91 -7.17
N CYS A 209 -1.68 5.37 -5.97
CA CYS A 209 -2.86 4.90 -5.23
C CYS A 209 -3.52 6.04 -4.44
N ALA A 210 -4.78 5.92 -4.04
CA ALA A 210 -5.47 6.97 -3.30
C ALA A 210 -4.93 7.18 -1.88
N ILE A 211 -4.62 6.11 -1.16
CA ILE A 211 -4.08 6.18 0.20
C ILE A 211 -2.82 5.31 0.27
N ARG A 212 -1.74 5.85 0.86
CA ARG A 212 -0.49 5.13 1.03
C ARG A 212 0.09 5.30 2.44
N SER A 213 0.28 4.19 3.13
CA SER A 213 1.19 4.07 4.27
C SER A 213 2.54 3.54 3.75
N ALA A 214 3.57 4.38 3.69
CA ALA A 214 4.88 3.99 3.17
C ALA A 214 6.01 4.83 3.79
N SER A 215 7.26 4.44 3.55
CA SER A 215 8.44 5.24 3.92
C SER A 215 8.45 5.68 5.38
N GLY A 216 8.35 4.73 6.31
CA GLY A 216 8.48 4.95 7.76
C GLY A 216 7.18 5.22 8.51
N ALA A 217 6.03 5.09 7.84
CA ALA A 217 4.72 5.26 8.47
C ALA A 217 4.43 4.12 9.45
N THR A 218 3.96 4.48 10.64
CA THR A 218 3.63 3.53 11.73
C THR A 218 2.35 3.98 12.44
N GLN A 219 1.60 3.02 12.99
CA GLN A 219 0.31 3.24 13.66
C GLN A 219 -0.68 4.02 12.78
N VAL A 220 -1.09 3.40 11.68
CA VAL A 220 -1.99 3.98 10.70
C VAL A 220 -3.35 3.29 10.74
N ILE A 221 -4.43 4.08 10.74
CA ILE A 221 -5.80 3.57 10.65
C ILE A 221 -6.46 4.16 9.40
N ILE A 222 -6.93 3.28 8.51
CA ILE A 222 -7.67 3.63 7.30
C ILE A 222 -9.04 2.96 7.41
N ARG A 223 -10.09 3.73 7.69
CA ARG A 223 -11.41 3.15 7.98
C ARG A 223 -12.60 3.89 7.42
N ASN A 224 -13.69 3.18 7.15
CA ASN A 224 -14.98 3.78 6.77
C ASN A 224 -14.91 4.72 5.56
N ASN A 225 -13.94 4.55 4.67
CA ASN A 225 -13.84 5.35 3.45
C ASN A 225 -14.67 4.72 2.33
N LEU A 226 -15.19 5.56 1.45
CA LEU A 226 -15.89 5.17 0.24
C LEU A 226 -15.02 5.47 -0.98
N PHE A 227 -14.68 4.45 -1.75
CA PHE A 227 -14.09 4.60 -3.08
C PHE A 227 -15.19 4.37 -4.09
N ILE A 228 -15.53 5.39 -4.89
CA ILE A 228 -16.67 5.38 -5.80
C ILE A 228 -16.18 5.51 -7.24
N ASN A 229 -16.62 4.58 -8.10
CA ASN A 229 -16.22 4.52 -9.51
C ASN A 229 -14.69 4.58 -9.67
N PHE A 230 -13.97 3.84 -8.83
CA PHE A 230 -12.57 4.09 -8.59
C PHE A 230 -11.68 3.37 -9.60
N GLY A 231 -11.04 4.16 -10.45
CA GLY A 231 -10.26 3.70 -11.59
C GLY A 231 -8.77 3.52 -11.32
N SER A 232 -8.27 3.84 -10.13
CA SER A 232 -6.87 3.66 -9.72
C SER A 232 -6.75 2.61 -8.61
N SER A 233 -5.52 2.27 -8.18
CA SER A 233 -5.35 1.45 -6.97
C SER A 233 -5.80 2.26 -5.75
N ALA A 234 -6.50 1.64 -4.80
CA ALA A 234 -7.13 2.39 -3.70
C ALA A 234 -6.18 2.57 -2.51
N VAL A 235 -5.85 1.48 -1.79
CA VAL A 235 -5.04 1.52 -0.57
C VAL A 235 -3.77 0.70 -0.73
N GLU A 236 -2.64 1.27 -0.31
CA GLU A 236 -1.36 0.57 -0.22
C GLU A 236 -0.72 0.72 1.18
N ALA A 237 -0.48 -0.41 1.83
CA ALA A 237 0.36 -0.51 3.02
C ALA A 237 1.71 -1.12 2.61
N SER A 238 2.73 -0.27 2.46
CA SER A 238 4.00 -0.65 1.83
C SER A 238 5.14 -0.82 2.84
N GLY A 239 5.69 -2.03 2.91
CA GLY A 239 6.95 -2.30 3.59
C GLY A 239 8.19 -2.07 2.71
N ALA A 240 7.98 -1.66 1.45
CA ALA A 240 9.07 -1.37 0.53
C ALA A 240 9.88 -0.16 1.00
N THR A 241 11.19 -0.25 0.85
CA THR A 241 12.14 0.79 1.25
C THR A 241 13.06 1.15 0.10
N ASP A 242 13.58 2.36 0.12
CA ASP A 242 14.78 2.75 -0.61
C ASP A 242 15.92 3.00 0.40
N PRO A 243 17.16 3.30 -0.05
CA PRO A 243 18.30 3.56 0.84
C PRO A 243 18.16 4.73 1.82
N ARG A 244 17.08 5.52 1.75
CA ARG A 244 16.90 6.75 2.52
C ARG A 244 15.70 6.67 3.48
N HIS A 245 14.81 5.71 3.28
CA HIS A 245 13.54 5.62 4.00
C HIS A 245 13.43 4.34 4.83
N TYR A 246 12.73 4.45 5.95
CA TYR A 246 12.42 3.33 6.83
C TYR A 246 11.26 2.49 6.30
N PRO A 247 11.18 1.20 6.68
CA PRO A 247 10.01 0.38 6.39
C PRO A 247 8.80 0.85 7.20
N SER A 248 7.61 0.60 6.66
CA SER A 248 6.34 0.91 7.35
C SER A 248 5.76 -0.34 8.01
N GLY A 249 4.88 -0.14 8.99
CA GLY A 249 4.22 -1.22 9.71
C GLY A 249 2.99 -0.75 10.49
N ASN A 250 2.33 -1.68 11.19
CA ASN A 250 1.22 -1.41 12.11
C ASN A 250 0.07 -0.63 11.42
N THR A 251 -0.40 -1.14 10.28
CA THR A 251 -1.46 -0.50 9.49
C THR A 251 -2.76 -1.31 9.60
N THR A 252 -3.86 -0.65 9.94
CA THR A 252 -5.21 -1.23 9.93
C THR A 252 -6.04 -0.64 8.79
N ILE A 253 -6.64 -1.50 7.97
CA ILE A 253 -7.52 -1.14 6.85
C ILE A 253 -8.87 -1.81 7.10
N ALA A 254 -9.85 -1.06 7.61
CA ALA A 254 -11.10 -1.66 8.10
C ALA A 254 -12.39 -0.94 7.71
N GLY A 255 -13.45 -1.68 7.38
CA GLY A 255 -14.78 -1.09 7.20
C GLY A 255 -14.94 -0.20 5.96
N ASN A 256 -14.05 -0.31 4.96
CA ASN A 256 -14.10 0.52 3.76
C ASN A 256 -14.94 -0.14 2.66
N ILE A 257 -15.53 0.67 1.78
CA ILE A 257 -16.23 0.21 0.58
C ILE A 257 -15.42 0.63 -0.65
N PHE A 258 -15.00 -0.37 -1.43
CA PHE A 258 -14.23 -0.22 -2.64
C PHE A 258 -15.09 -0.56 -3.85
N ASP A 259 -15.79 0.43 -4.38
CA ASP A 259 -16.40 0.35 -5.70
C ASP A 259 -15.34 0.59 -6.78
N MET A 260 -14.73 -0.50 -7.23
CA MET A 260 -13.64 -0.48 -8.19
C MET A 260 -14.14 -0.38 -9.63
N THR A 261 -15.40 0.01 -9.87
CA THR A 261 -15.96 0.11 -11.22
C THR A 261 -15.30 1.26 -12.00
N CYS A 262 -14.65 0.96 -13.12
CA CYS A 262 -14.06 2.00 -13.97
C CYS A 262 -15.12 2.57 -14.93
N VAL A 263 -15.45 3.86 -14.81
CA VAL A 263 -16.46 4.53 -15.65
C VAL A 263 -15.79 5.52 -16.61
N GLY A 264 -16.27 5.58 -17.85
CA GLY A 264 -15.88 6.60 -18.84
C GLY A 264 -14.51 6.40 -19.49
N ARG A 265 -13.77 5.34 -19.13
CA ARG A 265 -12.45 5.02 -19.71
C ARG A 265 -12.17 3.52 -19.69
N LYS A 266 -11.19 3.10 -20.49
CA LYS A 266 -10.74 1.70 -20.50
C LYS A 266 -10.21 1.31 -19.12
N SER A 267 -10.66 0.17 -18.62
CA SER A 267 -10.15 -0.41 -17.37
C SER A 267 -8.65 -0.74 -17.48
N ALA A 268 -7.90 -0.42 -16.44
CA ALA A 268 -6.47 -0.67 -16.32
C ALA A 268 -6.16 -1.45 -15.04
N ALA A 269 -5.01 -2.14 -15.02
CA ALA A 269 -4.60 -2.96 -13.90
C ALA A 269 -4.54 -2.13 -12.60
N ARG A 270 -5.30 -2.54 -11.58
CA ARG A 270 -5.36 -1.85 -10.28
C ARG A 270 -5.67 -2.82 -9.15
N THR A 271 -5.30 -2.44 -7.94
CA THR A 271 -5.53 -3.23 -6.73
C THR A 271 -6.33 -2.40 -5.72
N ALA A 272 -7.40 -2.95 -5.15
CA ALA A 272 -8.14 -2.24 -4.10
C ALA A 272 -7.28 -2.13 -2.83
N ILE A 273 -6.71 -3.24 -2.35
CA ILE A 273 -5.82 -3.26 -1.19
C ILE A 273 -4.53 -4.00 -1.51
N ASN A 274 -3.38 -3.32 -1.42
CA ASN A 274 -2.05 -3.92 -1.53
C ASN A 274 -1.33 -3.84 -0.18
N ALA A 275 -1.04 -4.99 0.44
CA ALA A 275 -0.38 -5.07 1.74
C ALA A 275 0.96 -5.80 1.63
N SER A 276 2.04 -5.08 1.95
CA SER A 276 3.42 -5.58 2.01
C SER A 276 4.18 -5.07 3.25
N ALA A 277 3.52 -4.33 4.13
CA ALA A 277 4.03 -3.88 5.40
C ALA A 277 3.80 -4.94 6.50
N ASN A 278 4.69 -4.98 7.49
CA ASN A 278 4.51 -5.85 8.65
C ASN A 278 3.34 -5.39 9.52
N ASP A 279 2.77 -6.30 10.30
CA ASP A 279 1.74 -6.03 11.29
C ASP A 279 0.53 -5.30 10.66
N THR A 280 0.08 -5.83 9.52
CA THR A 280 -1.04 -5.26 8.76
C THR A 280 -2.32 -6.04 9.03
N LEU A 281 -3.39 -5.33 9.39
CA LEU A 281 -4.74 -5.86 9.55
C LEU A 281 -5.63 -5.35 8.42
N VAL A 282 -6.34 -6.25 7.73
CA VAL A 282 -7.32 -5.93 6.70
C VAL A 282 -8.65 -6.59 7.05
N SER A 283 -9.64 -5.84 7.51
CA SER A 283 -10.90 -6.41 7.98
C SER A 283 -12.17 -5.70 7.54
N ASP A 284 -13.30 -6.40 7.49
CA ASP A 284 -14.63 -5.78 7.31
C ASP A 284 -14.78 -4.91 6.06
N ASN A 285 -13.97 -5.13 5.01
CA ASN A 285 -14.04 -4.33 3.78
C ASN A 285 -14.97 -5.00 2.75
N GLN A 286 -15.63 -4.16 1.94
CA GLN A 286 -16.35 -4.60 0.75
C GLN A 286 -15.58 -4.17 -0.49
N VAL A 287 -15.20 -5.12 -1.35
CA VAL A 287 -14.47 -4.85 -2.59
C VAL A 287 -15.25 -5.41 -3.76
N TYR A 288 -15.63 -4.57 -4.70
CA TYR A 288 -16.43 -5.03 -5.82
C TYR A 288 -16.26 -4.25 -7.12
N VAL A 289 -16.72 -4.89 -8.19
CA VAL A 289 -17.01 -4.27 -9.48
C VAL A 289 -18.49 -4.48 -9.79
N ARG A 290 -19.17 -3.42 -10.22
CA ARG A 290 -20.57 -3.52 -10.65
C ARG A 290 -20.65 -4.29 -11.97
N GLY A 291 -21.56 -5.25 -12.04
CA GLY A 291 -21.76 -6.08 -13.24
C GLY A 291 -20.71 -7.19 -13.39
N PRO A 292 -20.36 -7.59 -14.62
CA PRO A 292 -19.44 -8.70 -14.87
C PRO A 292 -18.04 -8.46 -14.33
N ALA A 293 -17.31 -9.55 -14.06
CA ALA A 293 -15.98 -9.48 -13.49
C ALA A 293 -14.98 -8.73 -14.38
N ASP A 294 -14.30 -7.72 -13.82
CA ASP A 294 -13.27 -6.94 -14.51
C ASP A 294 -11.89 -7.61 -14.35
N PRO A 295 -11.31 -8.16 -15.43
CA PRO A 295 -10.03 -8.90 -15.37
C PRO A 295 -8.85 -8.04 -14.91
N ALA A 296 -8.95 -6.71 -14.95
CA ALA A 296 -7.88 -5.81 -14.54
C ALA A 296 -7.90 -5.49 -13.04
N VAL A 297 -8.93 -5.90 -12.30
CA VAL A 297 -9.06 -5.62 -10.86
C VAL A 297 -8.53 -6.77 -10.02
N THR A 298 -7.61 -6.45 -9.11
CA THR A 298 -7.29 -7.29 -7.96
C THR A 298 -8.00 -6.74 -6.72
N GLY A 299 -8.72 -7.58 -5.99
CA GLY A 299 -9.36 -7.18 -4.74
C GLY A 299 -8.30 -6.91 -3.66
N ILE A 300 -7.75 -7.98 -3.08
CA ILE A 300 -6.70 -7.90 -2.07
C ILE A 300 -5.43 -8.58 -2.57
N ARG A 301 -4.29 -7.92 -2.42
CA ARG A 301 -2.95 -8.48 -2.67
C ARG A 301 -2.11 -8.43 -1.41
N LEU A 302 -1.59 -9.58 -1.00
CA LEU A 302 -0.57 -9.69 0.05
C LEU A 302 0.79 -9.95 -0.58
N ARG A 303 1.85 -9.40 -0.02
CA ARG A 303 3.19 -9.57 -0.57
C ARG A 303 4.23 -9.90 0.49
N GLU A 304 5.01 -10.93 0.21
CA GLU A 304 6.22 -11.25 0.97
C GLU A 304 7.26 -10.12 0.85
N PRO A 305 8.12 -9.93 1.88
CA PRO A 305 8.26 -10.75 3.07
C PRO A 305 7.49 -10.19 4.29
N ALA A 306 6.34 -9.53 4.06
CA ALA A 306 5.53 -8.99 5.16
C ALA A 306 5.23 -10.04 6.22
N ARG A 307 5.33 -9.66 7.50
CA ARG A 307 5.08 -10.52 8.66
C ARG A 307 3.83 -10.10 9.41
N ASN A 308 3.18 -11.05 10.07
CA ASN A 308 2.02 -10.83 10.93
C ASN A 308 0.89 -10.09 10.18
N VAL A 309 0.45 -10.66 9.07
CA VAL A 309 -0.64 -10.10 8.26
C VAL A 309 -1.91 -10.87 8.56
N ASN A 310 -2.97 -10.16 8.94
CA ASN A 310 -4.29 -10.74 9.18
C ASN A 310 -5.33 -10.15 8.22
N VAL A 311 -6.08 -11.00 7.52
CA VAL A 311 -7.10 -10.63 6.55
C VAL A 311 -8.39 -11.38 6.87
N HIS A 312 -9.43 -10.67 7.33
CA HIS A 312 -10.67 -11.34 7.71
C HIS A 312 -11.95 -10.54 7.54
N ASP A 313 -13.09 -11.23 7.50
CA ASP A 313 -14.42 -10.60 7.40
C ASP A 313 -14.59 -9.66 6.19
N ASN A 314 -13.82 -9.88 5.11
CA ASN A 314 -13.95 -9.08 3.89
C ASN A 314 -14.94 -9.76 2.91
N LEU A 315 -15.74 -8.95 2.23
CA LEU A 315 -16.55 -9.36 1.08
C LEU A 315 -15.89 -8.89 -0.21
N ILE A 316 -15.46 -9.82 -1.06
CA ILE A 316 -14.81 -9.52 -2.34
C ILE A 316 -15.64 -10.14 -3.45
N HIS A 317 -16.08 -9.34 -4.42
CA HIS A 317 -16.76 -9.90 -5.58
C HIS A 317 -16.49 -9.24 -6.93
N ASN A 318 -16.69 -10.00 -8.01
CA ASN A 318 -16.59 -9.56 -9.41
C ASN A 318 -15.22 -8.96 -9.80
N CYS A 319 -14.14 -9.38 -9.13
CA CYS A 319 -12.78 -8.99 -9.49
C CYS A 319 -12.14 -10.01 -10.45
N GLY A 320 -11.17 -9.58 -11.27
CA GLY A 320 -10.33 -10.48 -12.04
C GLY A 320 -9.55 -11.44 -11.13
N LEU A 321 -8.97 -10.89 -10.06
CA LEU A 321 -8.36 -11.61 -8.95
C LEU A 321 -9.07 -11.20 -7.66
N GLY A 322 -9.60 -12.16 -6.90
CA GLY A 322 -10.27 -11.86 -5.61
C GLY A 322 -9.25 -11.51 -4.53
N LEU A 323 -8.59 -12.53 -3.97
CA LEU A 323 -7.46 -12.42 -3.07
C LEU A 323 -6.25 -13.12 -3.66
N THR A 324 -5.08 -12.48 -3.61
CA THR A 324 -3.85 -13.09 -4.12
C THR A 324 -2.65 -12.81 -3.22
N THR A 325 -1.68 -13.71 -3.22
CA THR A 325 -0.36 -13.50 -2.62
C THR A 325 0.70 -13.36 -3.70
N ALA A 326 1.78 -12.63 -3.39
CA ALA A 326 2.90 -12.41 -4.29
C ALA A 326 4.24 -12.49 -3.55
N ARG A 327 5.27 -12.90 -4.28
CA ARG A 327 6.65 -13.02 -3.78
C ARG A 327 7.33 -11.67 -3.61
N GLY A 328 8.22 -11.58 -2.63
CA GLY A 328 9.17 -10.48 -2.51
C GLY A 328 10.32 -10.69 -3.50
N GLU A 329 10.61 -9.71 -4.36
CA GLU A 329 11.71 -9.79 -5.33
C GLU A 329 12.64 -8.58 -5.18
N SER A 330 13.95 -8.81 -5.24
CA SER A 330 14.94 -7.75 -5.38
C SER A 330 16.09 -8.16 -6.32
N ARG A 331 17.07 -7.26 -6.45
CA ARG A 331 18.24 -7.40 -7.32
C ARG A 331 19.51 -7.03 -6.59
N VAL A 332 20.63 -7.60 -7.00
CA VAL A 332 21.96 -7.15 -6.57
C VAL A 332 22.29 -5.84 -7.27
N ALA A 333 22.65 -4.80 -6.51
CA ALA A 333 23.22 -3.56 -7.04
C ALA A 333 24.73 -3.66 -7.16
N GLU A 334 25.39 -4.15 -6.12
CA GLU A 334 26.85 -4.21 -6.00
C GLU A 334 27.25 -5.49 -5.27
N VAL A 335 28.35 -6.09 -5.71
CA VAL A 335 28.99 -7.23 -5.05
C VAL A 335 30.23 -6.71 -4.35
N VAL A 336 30.29 -6.84 -3.03
CA VAL A 336 31.42 -6.40 -2.21
C VAL A 336 32.46 -7.52 -2.12
N ASP A 337 31.98 -8.75 -1.89
CA ASP A 337 32.77 -9.97 -1.90
C ASP A 337 31.85 -11.19 -2.18
N GLU A 338 32.38 -12.41 -2.10
CA GLU A 338 31.63 -13.65 -2.36
C GLU A 338 30.46 -13.92 -1.40
N ARG A 339 30.34 -13.18 -0.29
CA ARG A 339 29.28 -13.31 0.71
C ARG A 339 28.50 -12.02 0.91
N THR A 340 29.00 -10.88 0.44
CA THR A 340 28.49 -9.57 0.82
C THR A 340 28.04 -8.79 -0.41
N PHE A 341 26.83 -8.24 -0.36
CA PHE A 341 26.26 -7.47 -1.47
C PHE A 341 25.34 -6.34 -1.00
N LEU A 342 25.11 -5.37 -1.88
CA LEU A 342 24.06 -4.36 -1.72
C LEU A 342 22.90 -4.71 -2.65
N ARG A 343 21.67 -4.48 -2.19
CA ARG A 343 20.50 -4.61 -3.05
C ARG A 343 20.27 -3.34 -3.88
N SER A 344 19.60 -3.49 -5.03
CA SER A 344 19.06 -2.38 -5.82
C SER A 344 17.93 -1.67 -5.06
N ALA A 345 17.77 -0.37 -5.31
CA ALA A 345 16.64 0.43 -4.82
C ALA A 345 15.30 -0.06 -5.40
N SER A 346 15.31 -0.65 -6.61
CA SER A 346 14.14 -1.21 -7.26
C SER A 346 14.48 -2.53 -8.00
N PRO A 347 13.62 -3.56 -7.92
CA PRO A 347 12.48 -3.67 -7.01
C PRO A 347 12.92 -3.86 -5.55
N SER A 348 12.12 -3.34 -4.62
CA SER A 348 12.49 -3.15 -3.22
C SER A 348 12.27 -4.37 -2.32
N GLY A 349 12.01 -5.56 -2.87
CA GLY A 349 11.41 -6.69 -2.15
C GLY A 349 12.23 -7.31 -1.01
N LEU A 350 13.38 -6.74 -0.66
CA LEU A 350 14.11 -7.01 0.58
C LEU A 350 14.13 -5.71 1.40
N PRO A 351 13.35 -5.56 2.48
CA PRO A 351 13.35 -4.33 3.27
C PRO A 351 14.73 -4.01 3.87
N LEU A 352 15.09 -2.73 3.91
CA LEU A 352 16.27 -2.23 4.64
C LEU A 352 15.78 -1.86 6.04
N GLU A 353 15.90 -2.79 6.97
CA GLU A 353 15.42 -2.59 8.34
C GLU A 353 16.50 -1.91 9.20
N TRP A 354 16.38 -0.60 9.40
CA TRP A 354 17.40 0.20 10.10
C TRP A 354 17.25 0.14 11.62
N ILE A 355 16.03 -0.03 12.13
CA ILE A 355 15.76 -0.04 13.57
C ILE A 355 16.04 -1.44 14.14
N GLN A 356 15.65 -2.48 13.40
CA GLN A 356 15.78 -3.87 13.83
C GLN A 356 16.50 -4.74 12.78
N PRO A 357 17.78 -4.46 12.43
CA PRO A 357 18.49 -5.11 11.33
C PRO A 357 18.57 -6.64 11.43
N GLN A 358 18.49 -7.20 12.64
CA GLN A 358 18.41 -8.63 12.87
C GLN A 358 17.16 -9.31 12.27
N THR A 359 16.12 -8.55 11.90
CA THR A 359 14.84 -9.08 11.40
C THR A 359 14.99 -9.90 10.13
N CYS A 360 15.96 -9.56 9.28
CA CYS A 360 16.25 -10.30 8.05
C CYS A 360 17.21 -11.49 8.23
N ARG A 361 17.77 -11.69 9.44
CA ARG A 361 18.65 -12.85 9.70
C ARG A 361 17.87 -14.15 9.51
N GLY A 362 18.51 -15.12 8.87
CA GLY A 362 17.91 -16.42 8.56
C GLY A 362 16.97 -16.40 7.35
N TRP A 363 16.71 -15.25 6.73
CA TRP A 363 15.95 -15.21 5.48
C TRP A 363 16.72 -15.93 4.39
N ARG A 364 16.00 -16.69 3.58
CA ARG A 364 16.58 -17.41 2.44
C ARG A 364 16.37 -16.60 1.16
N LEU A 365 17.36 -16.60 0.29
CA LEU A 365 17.33 -15.93 -1.00
C LEU A 365 17.32 -16.98 -2.11
N ALA A 366 16.23 -17.03 -2.87
CA ALA A 366 16.10 -17.89 -4.05
C ALA A 366 16.57 -17.12 -5.28
N TRP A 367 17.79 -17.42 -5.73
CA TRP A 367 18.40 -16.79 -6.90
C TRP A 367 17.72 -17.23 -8.19
N LEU A 368 17.36 -16.28 -9.06
CA LEU A 368 16.62 -16.55 -10.27
C LEU A 368 17.53 -16.61 -11.51
N ASP A 369 17.25 -17.56 -12.40
CA ASP A 369 17.83 -17.61 -13.73
C ASP A 369 17.20 -16.58 -14.70
N ALA A 370 17.64 -16.61 -15.96
CA ALA A 370 17.11 -15.73 -17.02
C ALA A 370 15.62 -15.96 -17.31
N GLY A 371 15.10 -17.17 -17.06
CA GLY A 371 13.69 -17.52 -17.17
C GLY A 371 12.88 -17.15 -15.92
N GLY A 372 13.51 -16.56 -14.91
CA GLY A 372 12.87 -16.20 -13.65
C GLY A 372 12.52 -17.41 -12.78
N ARG A 373 13.23 -18.53 -12.90
CA ARG A 373 13.07 -19.70 -12.02
C ARG A 373 14.22 -19.78 -11.02
N PRO A 374 13.99 -20.24 -9.78
CA PRO A 374 15.07 -20.49 -8.84
C PRO A 374 16.12 -21.45 -9.40
N SER A 375 17.39 -21.08 -9.23
CA SER A 375 18.55 -21.85 -9.68
C SER A 375 19.53 -22.14 -8.54
N GLY A 376 19.76 -23.44 -8.32
CA GLY A 376 20.61 -23.95 -7.25
C GLY A 376 19.98 -23.84 -5.86
N ALA A 377 20.80 -24.07 -4.83
CA ALA A 377 20.38 -23.94 -3.44
C ALA A 377 20.18 -22.45 -3.08
N PRO A 378 19.17 -22.13 -2.25
CA PRO A 378 19.00 -20.78 -1.73
C PRO A 378 20.13 -20.41 -0.76
N SER A 379 20.54 -19.14 -0.78
CA SER A 379 21.49 -18.59 0.21
C SER A 379 20.76 -18.17 1.48
N VAL A 380 21.45 -18.07 2.61
CA VAL A 380 20.87 -17.60 3.89
C VAL A 380 21.52 -16.29 4.29
N VAL A 381 20.72 -15.30 4.67
CA VAL A 381 21.20 -14.03 5.23
C VAL A 381 21.72 -14.27 6.64
N GLU A 382 23.01 -14.02 6.84
CA GLU A 382 23.70 -14.08 8.14
C GLU A 382 23.46 -12.79 8.93
N SER A 383 23.59 -11.63 8.27
CA SER A 383 23.44 -10.31 8.88
C SER A 383 23.13 -9.23 7.84
N PHE A 384 22.64 -8.09 8.33
CA PHE A 384 22.47 -6.85 7.59
C PHE A 384 23.09 -5.71 8.40
N ASP A 385 23.90 -4.89 7.74
CA ASP A 385 24.49 -3.68 8.31
C ASP A 385 23.67 -2.46 7.84
N PRO A 386 22.94 -1.77 8.75
CA PRO A 386 22.11 -0.63 8.39
C PRO A 386 22.91 0.64 8.06
N GLU A 387 24.20 0.75 8.43
CA GLU A 387 25.03 1.91 8.10
C GLU A 387 25.54 1.84 6.66
N THR A 388 25.96 0.65 6.23
CA THR A 388 26.49 0.43 4.87
C THR A 388 25.48 -0.17 3.90
N LEU A 389 24.29 -0.55 4.40
CA LEU A 389 23.21 -1.22 3.67
C LEU A 389 23.63 -2.56 3.06
N ARG A 390 24.65 -3.21 3.64
CA ARG A 390 25.22 -4.47 3.15
C ARG A 390 24.53 -5.66 3.79
N PHE A 391 24.15 -6.61 2.94
CA PHE A 391 23.73 -7.94 3.37
C PHE A 391 24.91 -8.90 3.29
N ARG A 392 25.07 -9.74 4.30
CA ARG A 392 26.07 -10.81 4.33
C ARG A 392 25.39 -12.17 4.37
N LEU A 393 25.87 -13.10 3.54
CA LEU A 393 25.41 -14.47 3.42
C LEU A 393 26.22 -15.41 4.33
N THR A 394 25.60 -16.50 4.79
CA THR A 394 26.28 -17.52 5.62
C THR A 394 27.38 -18.27 4.88
N GLY A 395 27.24 -18.45 3.56
CA GLY A 395 28.20 -19.13 2.70
C GLY A 395 28.44 -18.36 1.39
N PRO A 396 29.56 -18.61 0.72
CA PRO A 396 29.91 -17.92 -0.52
C PRO A 396 28.92 -18.24 -1.65
N ARG A 397 28.65 -17.25 -2.49
CA ARG A 397 27.79 -17.33 -3.66
C ARG A 397 28.37 -16.49 -4.79
N PRO A 398 28.59 -17.05 -5.98
CA PRO A 398 28.86 -16.25 -7.18
C PRO A 398 27.67 -15.32 -7.46
N MET A 399 27.94 -14.02 -7.49
CA MET A 399 26.94 -12.97 -7.71
C MET A 399 27.51 -11.97 -8.73
N LYS A 400 26.61 -11.29 -9.46
CA LYS A 400 26.93 -10.10 -10.26
C LYS A 400 25.83 -9.05 -10.13
N PRO A 401 26.14 -7.76 -10.37
CA PRO A 401 25.12 -6.72 -10.47
C PRO A 401 23.99 -7.11 -11.43
N GLY A 402 22.76 -6.86 -11.02
CA GLY A 402 21.54 -7.18 -11.76
C GLY A 402 20.97 -8.57 -11.51
N ASP A 403 21.70 -9.48 -10.86
CA ASP A 403 21.19 -10.79 -10.46
C ASP A 403 19.92 -10.63 -9.63
N ARG A 404 18.89 -11.42 -9.96
CA ARG A 404 17.57 -11.38 -9.34
C ARG A 404 17.47 -12.45 -8.27
N PHE A 405 16.71 -12.14 -7.23
CA PHE A 405 16.36 -13.13 -6.22
C PHE A 405 14.98 -12.87 -5.63
N GLU A 406 14.32 -13.94 -5.21
CA GLU A 406 13.11 -13.90 -4.39
C GLU A 406 13.48 -14.10 -2.91
N VAL A 407 12.72 -13.47 -2.02
CA VAL A 407 12.93 -13.52 -0.57
C VAL A 407 12.00 -14.52 0.07
N ILE A 408 12.55 -15.41 0.89
CA ILE A 408 11.81 -16.43 1.64
C ILE A 408 12.06 -16.19 3.14
N ALA A 409 11.06 -15.64 3.83
CA ALA A 409 11.12 -15.51 5.28
C ALA A 409 10.94 -16.89 5.95
N PRO A 410 11.58 -17.16 7.11
CA PRO A 410 11.37 -18.43 7.83
C PRO A 410 9.93 -18.63 8.30
N SER A 411 9.27 -17.54 8.65
CA SER A 411 7.87 -17.47 9.05
C SER A 411 7.30 -16.13 8.61
N VAL A 412 6.07 -16.13 8.10
CA VAL A 412 5.33 -14.91 7.77
C VAL A 412 4.14 -14.66 8.69
N ASN A 413 3.63 -15.68 9.41
CA ASN A 413 2.49 -15.56 10.33
C ASN A 413 1.26 -14.91 9.67
N TRP A 414 0.85 -15.43 8.52
CA TRP A 414 -0.30 -14.90 7.79
C TRP A 414 -1.55 -15.67 8.18
N THR A 415 -2.62 -14.94 8.50
CA THR A 415 -3.95 -15.55 8.73
C THR A 415 -4.94 -14.91 7.77
N VAL A 416 -5.58 -15.73 6.92
CA VAL A 416 -6.59 -15.30 5.97
C VAL A 416 -7.86 -16.07 6.29
N HIS A 417 -8.85 -15.41 6.92
CA HIS A 417 -10.00 -16.14 7.45
C HIS A 417 -11.34 -15.43 7.37
N ASP A 418 -12.43 -16.20 7.35
CA ASP A 418 -13.80 -15.67 7.39
C ASP A 418 -14.10 -14.64 6.28
N ASN A 419 -13.39 -14.71 5.14
CA ASN A 419 -13.67 -13.87 3.97
C ASN A 419 -14.68 -14.55 3.06
N ILE A 420 -15.51 -13.75 2.38
CA ILE A 420 -16.38 -14.20 1.29
C ILE A 420 -15.79 -13.70 -0.03
N ILE A 421 -15.43 -14.63 -0.91
CA ILE A 421 -14.86 -14.34 -2.22
C ILE A 421 -15.75 -14.98 -3.29
N THR A 422 -16.42 -14.16 -4.10
CA THR A 422 -17.38 -14.67 -5.09
C THR A 422 -17.43 -13.91 -6.41
N GLY A 423 -17.84 -14.54 -7.50
CA GLY A 423 -17.96 -13.86 -8.79
C GLY A 423 -16.61 -13.44 -9.41
N CYS A 424 -15.49 -13.86 -8.83
CA CYS A 424 -14.16 -13.56 -9.35
C CYS A 424 -13.71 -14.57 -10.41
N ARG A 425 -12.97 -14.12 -11.43
CA ARG A 425 -12.40 -15.03 -12.45
C ARG A 425 -11.37 -16.00 -11.84
N ARG A 426 -10.58 -15.48 -10.91
CA ARG A 426 -9.59 -16.22 -10.12
C ARG A 426 -9.77 -15.83 -8.65
N PRO A 427 -10.66 -16.50 -7.90
CA PRO A 427 -11.06 -16.07 -6.57
C PRO A 427 -9.90 -16.01 -5.58
N LEU A 428 -9.15 -17.09 -5.41
CA LEU A 428 -8.06 -17.16 -4.45
C LEU A 428 -6.79 -17.69 -5.11
N VAL A 429 -5.73 -16.89 -5.16
CA VAL A 429 -4.45 -17.25 -5.81
C VAL A 429 -3.29 -17.07 -4.84
N LEU A 430 -2.84 -18.18 -4.26
CA LEU A 430 -1.76 -18.24 -3.28
C LEU A 430 -0.43 -18.50 -3.99
N ASP A 431 0.10 -17.45 -4.64
CA ASP A 431 1.34 -17.46 -5.44
C ASP A 431 2.54 -16.82 -4.71
N SER A 432 2.80 -17.28 -3.48
CA SER A 432 3.99 -16.92 -2.72
C SER A 432 4.59 -18.16 -2.06
N TYR A 433 5.73 -18.04 -1.36
CA TYR A 433 6.35 -19.17 -0.68
C TYR A 433 5.53 -19.64 0.52
N GLY A 434 4.95 -18.70 1.28
CA GLY A 434 4.26 -18.99 2.53
C GLY A 434 5.21 -19.56 3.59
N SER A 435 4.63 -20.16 4.63
CA SER A 435 5.37 -20.81 5.71
C SER A 435 4.44 -21.73 6.50
N GLU A 436 4.98 -22.49 7.45
CA GLU A 436 4.17 -23.33 8.36
C GLU A 436 3.22 -22.53 9.25
N THR A 437 3.40 -21.21 9.34
CA THR A 437 2.54 -20.30 10.10
C THR A 437 1.53 -19.57 9.22
N THR A 438 1.38 -19.99 7.96
CA THR A 438 0.44 -19.39 7.00
C THR A 438 -0.84 -20.21 6.94
N LEU A 439 -1.94 -19.63 7.41
CA LEU A 439 -3.24 -20.29 7.55
C LEU A 439 -4.33 -19.59 6.75
N VAL A 440 -5.05 -20.37 5.94
CA VAL A 440 -6.24 -19.95 5.18
C VAL A 440 -7.42 -20.74 5.73
N LYS A 441 -8.31 -20.09 6.49
CA LYS A 441 -9.37 -20.84 7.19
C LYS A 441 -10.76 -20.22 7.11
N ASN A 442 -11.80 -21.04 7.15
CA ASN A 442 -13.20 -20.60 7.25
C ASN A 442 -13.63 -19.60 6.15
N ASN A 443 -12.94 -19.54 5.02
CA ASN A 443 -13.34 -18.67 3.93
C ASN A 443 -14.44 -19.33 3.10
N ILE A 444 -15.34 -18.53 2.55
CA ILE A 444 -16.32 -18.95 1.54
C ILE A 444 -15.79 -18.52 0.18
N VAL A 445 -15.49 -19.49 -0.68
CA VAL A 445 -15.01 -19.26 -2.05
C VAL A 445 -16.03 -19.85 -3.03
N ALA A 446 -16.76 -19.00 -3.72
CA ALA A 446 -17.82 -19.44 -4.63
C ALA A 446 -17.60 -18.89 -6.04
N ARG A 447 -17.88 -19.66 -7.08
CA ARG A 447 -17.82 -19.15 -8.47
C ARG A 447 -18.74 -17.95 -8.68
N GLY A 448 -19.92 -17.95 -8.05
CA GLY A 448 -20.94 -16.92 -8.27
C GLY A 448 -21.35 -16.87 -9.75
N GLU A 449 -21.48 -15.67 -10.30
CA GLU A 449 -21.81 -15.44 -11.72
C GLU A 449 -20.57 -15.34 -12.62
N ALA A 450 -19.38 -15.69 -12.12
CA ALA A 450 -18.16 -15.60 -12.92
C ALA A 450 -18.19 -16.56 -14.11
N VAL A 451 -17.98 -16.01 -15.30
CA VAL A 451 -17.71 -16.79 -16.51
C VAL A 451 -16.23 -17.15 -16.58
N GLU A 452 -15.91 -18.32 -17.15
CA GLU A 452 -14.54 -18.79 -17.39
C GLU A 452 -13.68 -18.99 -16.12
N ALA A 453 -14.29 -19.00 -14.93
CA ALA A 453 -13.59 -19.26 -13.68
C ALA A 453 -13.31 -20.76 -13.54
N LYS A 454 -12.10 -21.19 -13.97
CA LYS A 454 -11.71 -22.61 -13.99
C LYS A 454 -11.16 -23.15 -12.67
N VAL A 455 -10.68 -22.29 -11.77
CA VAL A 455 -10.11 -22.73 -10.50
C VAL A 455 -10.59 -21.81 -9.37
N ALA A 456 -11.07 -22.39 -8.27
CA ALA A 456 -11.46 -21.60 -7.10
C ALA A 456 -10.25 -21.13 -6.30
N VAL A 457 -9.37 -22.09 -5.95
CA VAL A 457 -8.17 -21.86 -5.15
C VAL A 457 -6.95 -22.37 -5.89
N GLU A 458 -6.01 -21.46 -6.18
CA GLU A 458 -4.69 -21.82 -6.68
C GLU A 458 -3.65 -21.86 -5.58
N LEU A 459 -3.00 -23.01 -5.36
CA LEU A 459 -2.02 -23.21 -4.28
C LEU A 459 -0.62 -23.49 -4.82
N ARG A 460 0.32 -22.54 -4.63
CA ARG A 460 1.68 -22.61 -5.20
C ARG A 460 2.80 -22.48 -4.16
N GLY A 461 2.48 -22.76 -2.89
CA GLY A 461 3.40 -22.64 -1.76
C GLY A 461 2.88 -23.32 -0.49
N ARG A 462 3.47 -22.96 0.65
CA ARG A 462 3.13 -23.51 1.98
C ARG A 462 1.99 -22.71 2.62
N PHE A 463 0.78 -23.22 2.52
CA PHE A 463 -0.44 -22.66 3.10
C PHE A 463 -1.32 -23.80 3.60
N ASP A 464 -1.68 -23.76 4.87
CA ASP A 464 -2.65 -24.70 5.43
C ASP A 464 -4.08 -24.20 5.16
N LEU A 465 -4.95 -25.08 4.66
CA LEU A 465 -6.35 -24.78 4.35
C LEU A 465 -7.25 -25.52 5.32
N VAL A 466 -7.98 -24.78 6.17
CA VAL A 466 -8.78 -25.36 7.25
C VAL A 466 -10.21 -24.82 7.26
N GLY A 467 -11.23 -25.67 7.18
CA GLY A 467 -12.61 -25.22 7.37
C GLY A 467 -13.19 -24.37 6.24
N ASN A 468 -12.54 -24.30 5.06
CA ASN A 468 -13.02 -23.47 3.96
C ASN A 468 -14.20 -24.13 3.24
N GLN A 469 -15.13 -23.32 2.74
CA GLN A 469 -16.25 -23.76 1.90
C GLN A 469 -16.03 -23.31 0.46
N ILE A 470 -15.90 -24.26 -0.46
CA ILE A 470 -15.54 -24.01 -1.85
C ILE A 470 -16.62 -24.60 -2.76
N SER A 471 -17.24 -23.77 -3.61
CA SER A 471 -18.38 -24.27 -4.41
C SER A 471 -18.62 -23.63 -5.78
N GLY A 472 -19.29 -24.40 -6.65
CA GLY A 472 -19.84 -23.93 -7.93
C GLY A 472 -18.89 -24.04 -9.14
N PHE A 473 -17.80 -24.78 -9.02
CA PHE A 473 -16.80 -25.00 -10.08
C PHE A 473 -17.11 -26.29 -10.85
N ASP A 474 -18.34 -26.42 -11.33
CA ASP A 474 -18.94 -27.62 -11.95
C ASP A 474 -18.79 -27.69 -13.48
N GLU A 475 -18.29 -26.62 -14.11
CA GLU A 475 -17.96 -26.64 -15.54
C GLU A 475 -16.89 -27.68 -15.87
N GLN A 476 -16.95 -28.22 -17.09
CA GLN A 476 -15.90 -29.10 -17.60
C GLN A 476 -14.52 -28.46 -17.43
N ASP A 477 -13.58 -29.29 -16.97
CA ASP A 477 -12.18 -28.98 -16.67
C ASP A 477 -11.97 -27.95 -15.55
N ALA A 478 -13.02 -27.60 -14.79
CA ALA A 478 -12.88 -26.77 -13.60
C ALA A 478 -12.47 -27.57 -12.36
N ALA A 479 -11.77 -26.91 -11.44
CA ALA A 479 -11.32 -27.49 -10.19
C ALA A 479 -11.62 -26.58 -9.00
N ALA A 480 -11.98 -27.17 -7.86
CA ALA A 480 -12.15 -26.42 -6.63
C ALA A 480 -10.77 -26.00 -6.06
N LEU A 481 -9.87 -26.96 -5.91
CA LEU A 481 -8.48 -26.74 -5.50
C LEU A 481 -7.53 -27.22 -6.59
N ALA A 482 -6.64 -26.35 -7.04
CA ALA A 482 -5.54 -26.77 -7.90
C ALA A 482 -4.20 -26.64 -7.15
N LEU A 483 -3.39 -27.68 -7.25
CA LEU A 483 -2.09 -27.77 -6.60
C LEU A 483 -0.98 -27.62 -7.63
N TRP A 484 0.04 -26.84 -7.28
CA TRP A 484 1.28 -26.75 -8.04
C TRP A 484 2.47 -27.16 -7.16
N PRO A 485 3.56 -27.66 -7.77
CA PRO A 485 4.84 -27.68 -7.10
C PRO A 485 5.25 -26.29 -6.63
N ASP A 486 6.08 -26.24 -5.61
CA ASP A 486 6.76 -25.02 -5.20
C ASP A 486 7.66 -24.50 -6.32
N ARG A 487 8.30 -23.35 -6.07
CA ARG A 487 9.19 -22.72 -7.06
C ARG A 487 10.46 -23.53 -7.37
N PHE A 488 10.78 -24.52 -6.55
CA PHE A 488 11.89 -25.46 -6.75
C PHE A 488 11.41 -26.79 -7.37
N GLY A 489 10.14 -26.89 -7.78
CA GLY A 489 9.56 -28.08 -8.38
C GLY A 489 9.21 -29.18 -7.38
N LYS A 490 9.16 -28.87 -6.07
CA LYS A 490 8.89 -29.84 -5.01
C LYS A 490 7.43 -29.77 -4.54
N PRO A 491 6.84 -30.88 -4.09
CA PRO A 491 5.58 -30.84 -3.37
C PRO A 491 5.67 -29.97 -2.10
N CYS A 492 4.62 -29.21 -1.81
CA CYS A 492 4.46 -28.53 -0.53
C CYS A 492 3.62 -29.43 0.38
N GLY A 493 4.17 -29.86 1.52
CA GLY A 493 3.42 -30.67 2.49
C GLY A 493 2.46 -29.80 3.28
N ASN A 494 1.25 -29.59 2.78
CA ASN A 494 0.22 -28.75 3.40
C ASN A 494 -0.74 -29.53 4.28
N LEU A 495 -1.42 -28.85 5.19
CA LEU A 495 -2.58 -29.40 5.88
C LEU A 495 -3.86 -28.97 5.15
N TYR A 496 -4.67 -29.94 4.75
CA TYR A 496 -6.03 -29.74 4.25
C TYR A 496 -7.00 -30.38 5.22
N ARG A 497 -7.68 -29.59 6.05
CA ARG A 497 -8.55 -30.14 7.10
C ARG A 497 -9.94 -29.54 7.13
N ALA A 498 -10.96 -30.38 7.22
CA ALA A 498 -12.35 -29.95 7.41
C ALA A 498 -12.86 -28.97 6.33
N ASN A 499 -12.30 -29.02 5.12
CA ASN A 499 -12.81 -28.20 4.01
C ASN A 499 -14.01 -28.89 3.37
N VAL A 500 -14.97 -28.10 2.89
CA VAL A 500 -16.15 -28.56 2.15
C VAL A 500 -15.98 -28.14 0.69
N PHE A 501 -15.97 -29.12 -0.21
CA PHE A 501 -15.96 -28.93 -1.65
C PHE A 501 -17.32 -29.35 -2.20
N GLN A 502 -18.04 -28.44 -2.86
CA GLN A 502 -19.40 -28.71 -3.31
C GLN A 502 -19.66 -28.29 -4.76
N ARG A 503 -20.34 -29.13 -5.55
CA ARG A 503 -20.68 -28.85 -6.96
C ARG A 503 -19.43 -28.48 -7.77
N CYS A 504 -18.54 -29.43 -7.92
CA CYS A 504 -17.25 -29.22 -8.59
C CYS A 504 -17.01 -30.31 -9.63
N PHE A 505 -16.44 -29.98 -10.79
CA PHE A 505 -16.07 -30.98 -11.78
C PHE A 505 -14.92 -31.84 -11.24
N GLN A 506 -13.86 -31.21 -10.74
CA GLN A 506 -12.83 -31.85 -9.91
C GLN A 506 -12.72 -31.15 -8.55
N ALA A 507 -12.72 -31.92 -7.47
CA ALA A 507 -12.46 -31.36 -6.15
C ALA A 507 -10.99 -30.91 -6.02
N VAL A 508 -10.06 -31.76 -6.47
CA VAL A 508 -8.62 -31.49 -6.43
C VAL A 508 -8.01 -31.81 -7.79
N ALA A 509 -7.29 -30.84 -8.37
CA ALA A 509 -6.49 -31.00 -9.57
C ALA A 509 -5.00 -30.84 -9.24
N GLU A 510 -4.16 -31.75 -9.75
CA GLU A 510 -2.72 -31.71 -9.53
C GLU A 510 -1.97 -31.32 -10.82
N ASN A 511 -1.18 -30.24 -10.77
CA ASN A 511 -0.34 -29.84 -11.92
C ASN A 511 0.98 -30.63 -12.02
N ALA A 512 1.24 -31.50 -11.05
CA ALA A 512 2.28 -32.53 -11.06
C ALA A 512 1.80 -33.70 -10.19
N PRO A 513 2.15 -34.95 -10.50
CA PRO A 513 1.68 -36.09 -9.74
C PRO A 513 2.18 -36.07 -8.28
N GLY A 514 1.32 -36.43 -7.32
CA GLY A 514 1.70 -36.69 -5.93
C GLY A 514 1.78 -35.47 -5.01
N LEU A 515 1.25 -34.32 -5.44
CA LEU A 515 1.16 -33.10 -4.62
C LEU A 515 0.16 -33.25 -3.47
N TRP A 516 -0.98 -33.89 -3.71
CA TRP A 516 -1.98 -34.20 -2.69
C TRP A 516 -1.44 -35.23 -1.70
N ALA A 517 -0.80 -36.30 -2.20
CA ALA A 517 -0.23 -37.36 -1.37
C ALA A 517 0.93 -36.91 -0.48
N ALA A 518 1.62 -35.82 -0.86
CA ALA A 518 2.67 -35.22 -0.04
C ALA A 518 2.14 -34.34 1.11
N SER A 519 0.83 -34.12 1.17
CA SER A 519 0.13 -33.29 2.16
C SER A 519 -0.67 -34.15 3.13
N THR A 520 -1.03 -33.59 4.30
CA THR A 520 -1.94 -34.22 5.25
C THR A 520 -3.36 -33.78 4.95
N ALA A 521 -4.27 -34.74 4.70
CA ALA A 521 -5.66 -34.46 4.37
C ALA A 521 -6.62 -35.15 5.34
N GLU A 522 -7.39 -34.38 6.11
CA GLU A 522 -8.24 -34.92 7.19
C GLU A 522 -9.65 -34.33 7.13
N ASN A 523 -10.67 -35.19 7.25
CA ASN A 523 -12.08 -34.77 7.40
C ASN A 523 -12.58 -33.80 6.32
N ASN A 524 -12.04 -33.83 5.10
CA ASN A 524 -12.56 -33.02 4.00
C ASN A 524 -13.81 -33.68 3.41
N GLU A 525 -14.83 -32.88 3.12
CA GLU A 525 -16.10 -33.33 2.55
C GLU A 525 -16.18 -32.97 1.06
N PHE A 526 -16.61 -33.94 0.25
CA PHE A 526 -16.78 -33.77 -1.19
C PHE A 526 -18.23 -34.07 -1.56
N ILE A 527 -18.99 -33.04 -1.93
CA ILE A 527 -20.43 -33.11 -2.17
C ILE A 527 -20.68 -32.80 -3.63
N GLU A 528 -21.28 -33.73 -4.38
CA GLU A 528 -21.59 -33.54 -5.81
C GLU A 528 -20.35 -33.15 -6.64
N CYS A 529 -19.21 -33.79 -6.35
CA CYS A 529 -17.98 -33.62 -7.13
C CYS A 529 -17.82 -34.72 -8.17
N GLY A 530 -17.49 -34.37 -9.42
CA GLY A 530 -17.27 -35.34 -10.50
C GLY A 530 -16.01 -36.19 -10.31
N GLY A 531 -14.93 -35.58 -9.80
CA GLY A 531 -13.69 -36.25 -9.43
C GLY A 531 -13.27 -35.89 -8.01
N VAL A 532 -12.93 -36.91 -7.21
CA VAL A 532 -12.40 -36.76 -5.85
C VAL A 532 -11.00 -37.39 -5.78
N PRO A 533 -10.05 -36.79 -5.01
CA PRO A 533 -8.74 -37.41 -4.83
C PRO A 533 -8.88 -38.73 -4.06
N ALA A 534 -7.94 -39.65 -4.26
CA ALA A 534 -7.82 -40.80 -3.37
C ALA A 534 -7.62 -40.33 -1.92
N ALA A 535 -8.09 -41.13 -0.95
CA ALA A 535 -7.85 -40.85 0.46
C ALA A 535 -6.34 -40.62 0.67
N GLY A 536 -6.00 -39.45 1.23
CA GLY A 536 -4.62 -39.15 1.61
C GLY A 536 -4.15 -40.08 2.74
N PRO A 537 -2.84 -40.17 2.98
CA PRO A 537 -2.28 -40.89 4.12
C PRO A 537 -2.76 -40.33 5.46
#